data_AF-A0A2J8QMT0-F1
#
_entry.id   AF-A0A2J8QMT0-F1
#
_cell.length_a   1.000
_cell.length_b   1.000
_cell.length_c   1.000
_cell.angle_alpha   90.00
_cell.angle_beta   90.00
_cell.angle_gamma   90.00
#
_symmetry.space_group_name_H-M   'P 1'
#
loop_
_entity.id
_entity.type
_entity.pdbx_description
1 polymer ?
#
loop_
_entity_poly.entity_id
_entity_poly.type
_entity_poly.pdbx_seq_one_letter_code
_entity_poly.pdbx_strand_id
1 'polypeptide(L)'
;MQTFLKGKRVGYWLSEKKIKKLNFQAFAELCRKRGMEVVQLNLSRPIEEQGPLDVIIHKLTDVILEADQNDSQSLELVHRFQEYIDAHPETIVLDPLPAIRTLLDRSKSYELIRKIEAYMEDDRICSPPFMELTSLCGDDTMRLLEKNGLAFPFICKTRVAHGTNSHE
;
A
#
# COMPACT_ATOMS: atom_id res chain seq x y z
N MET A 1 5.38 20.93 -17.47
CA MET A 1 5.12 19.47 -17.39
C MET A 1 3.71 19.07 -17.83
N GLN A 2 2.63 19.76 -17.43
CA GLN A 2 1.26 19.35 -17.81
C GLN A 2 0.96 19.34 -19.33
N THR A 3 1.75 20.04 -20.13
CA THR A 3 1.66 20.05 -21.60
C THR A 3 1.97 18.68 -22.24
N PHE A 4 2.73 17.82 -21.56
CA PHE A 4 3.10 16.48 -22.05
C PHE A 4 2.10 15.38 -21.67
N LEU A 5 0.98 15.74 -21.03
CA LEU A 5 -0.04 14.78 -20.61
C LEU A 5 -0.94 14.32 -21.77
N LYS A 6 -1.01 15.09 -22.86
CA LYS A 6 -1.85 14.74 -24.01
C LYS A 6 -1.38 13.42 -24.64
N GLY A 7 -2.30 12.47 -24.80
CA GLY A 7 -2.05 11.14 -25.32
C GLY A 7 -1.55 10.13 -24.28
N LYS A 8 -1.38 10.53 -23.02
CA LYS A 8 -1.00 9.61 -21.95
C LYS A 8 -2.17 8.77 -21.48
N ARG A 9 -1.95 7.48 -21.24
CA ARG A 9 -2.97 6.52 -20.83
C ARG A 9 -2.73 6.01 -19.42
N VAL A 10 -3.72 6.19 -18.56
CA VAL A 10 -3.66 5.87 -17.13
C VAL A 10 -4.62 4.73 -16.83
N GLY A 11 -4.08 3.58 -16.45
CA GLY A 11 -4.85 2.49 -15.86
C GLY A 11 -5.12 2.77 -14.39
N TYR A 12 -6.29 2.41 -13.87
CA TYR A 12 -6.50 2.42 -12.42
C TYR A 12 -7.17 1.17 -11.89
N TRP A 13 -6.75 0.75 -10.70
CA TRP A 13 -7.40 -0.33 -9.95
C TRP A 13 -7.76 0.13 -8.54
N LEU A 14 -9.05 0.25 -8.26
CA LEU A 14 -9.59 0.64 -6.97
C LEU A 14 -10.85 -0.19 -6.72
N SER A 15 -11.12 -0.54 -5.46
CA SER A 15 -12.41 -1.15 -5.13
C SER A 15 -13.56 -0.18 -5.42
N GLU A 16 -14.72 -0.70 -5.81
CA GLU A 16 -15.91 0.12 -6.10
C GLU A 16 -16.28 1.04 -4.93
N LYS A 17 -16.12 0.55 -3.69
CA LYS A 17 -16.29 1.35 -2.47
C LYS A 17 -15.35 2.56 -2.44
N LYS A 18 -14.08 2.40 -2.84
CA LYS A 18 -13.10 3.49 -2.88
C LYS A 18 -13.32 4.43 -4.06
N ILE A 19 -13.69 3.91 -5.23
CA ILE A 19 -14.08 4.72 -6.40
C ILE A 19 -15.20 5.69 -6.02
N LYS A 20 -16.26 5.17 -5.39
CA LYS A 20 -17.39 5.97 -4.93
C LYS A 20 -16.98 6.99 -3.86
N LYS A 21 -16.23 6.57 -2.83
CA LYS A 21 -15.79 7.44 -1.73
C LYS A 21 -14.92 8.61 -2.21
N LEU A 22 -14.06 8.39 -3.20
CA LEU A 22 -13.19 9.42 -3.76
C LEU A 22 -13.86 10.25 -4.85
N ASN A 23 -15.05 9.87 -5.31
CA ASN A 23 -15.63 10.38 -6.55
C ASN A 23 -14.61 10.33 -7.71
N PHE A 24 -13.98 9.16 -7.91
CA PHE A 24 -12.83 9.03 -8.81
C PHE A 24 -13.17 9.36 -10.28
N GLN A 25 -14.45 9.30 -10.66
CA GLN A 25 -14.91 9.73 -11.98
C GLN A 25 -14.64 11.22 -12.25
N ALA A 26 -14.70 12.08 -11.22
CA ALA A 26 -14.33 13.49 -11.38
C ALA A 26 -12.84 13.67 -11.70
N PHE A 27 -11.97 12.82 -11.13
CA PHE A 27 -10.54 12.81 -11.46
C PHE A 27 -10.31 12.31 -12.89
N ALA A 28 -10.96 11.23 -13.31
CA ALA A 28 -10.86 10.73 -14.67
C ALA A 28 -11.28 11.78 -15.72
N GLU A 29 -12.35 12.53 -15.44
CA GLU A 29 -12.80 13.63 -16.30
C GLU A 29 -11.81 14.79 -16.33
N LEU A 30 -11.18 15.12 -15.20
CA LEU A 30 -10.12 16.14 -15.14
C LEU A 30 -8.91 15.74 -16.00
N CYS A 31 -8.50 14.47 -15.98
CA CYS A 31 -7.45 13.93 -16.83
C CYS A 31 -7.83 14.01 -18.33
N ARG A 32 -9.08 13.66 -18.67
CA ARG A 32 -9.59 13.74 -20.06
C ARG A 32 -9.54 15.17 -20.60
N LYS A 33 -9.85 16.18 -19.79
CA LYS A 33 -9.71 17.61 -20.15
C LYS A 33 -8.27 18.03 -20.45
N ARG A 34 -7.27 17.26 -19.97
CA ARG A 34 -5.85 17.44 -20.29
C ARG A 34 -5.39 16.57 -21.47
N GLY A 35 -6.33 15.86 -22.13
CA GLY A 35 -6.05 14.98 -23.26
C GLY A 35 -5.48 13.63 -22.86
N MET A 36 -5.64 13.22 -21.60
CA MET A 36 -5.26 11.88 -21.14
C MET A 36 -6.41 10.88 -21.33
N GLU A 37 -6.06 9.63 -21.53
CA GLU A 37 -6.99 8.51 -21.44
C GLU A 37 -6.92 7.91 -20.04
N VAL A 38 -8.07 7.61 -19.44
CA VAL A 38 -8.16 6.98 -18.12
C VAL A 38 -9.07 5.78 -18.22
N VAL A 39 -8.58 4.60 -17.81
CA VAL A 39 -9.28 3.32 -17.95
C VAL A 39 -9.25 2.55 -16.63
N GLN A 40 -10.40 2.00 -16.23
CA GLN A 40 -10.46 1.09 -15.10
C GLN A 40 -9.92 -0.27 -15.52
N LEU A 41 -8.92 -0.77 -14.79
CA LEU A 41 -8.33 -2.07 -15.05
C LEU A 41 -9.23 -3.18 -14.49
N ASN A 42 -9.46 -4.20 -15.30
CA ASN A 42 -10.02 -5.47 -14.89
C ASN A 42 -8.89 -6.49 -14.76
N LEU A 43 -8.42 -6.70 -13.53
CA LEU A 43 -7.33 -7.64 -13.28
C LEU A 43 -7.72 -9.10 -13.46
N SER A 44 -9.00 -9.45 -13.70
CA SER A 44 -9.40 -10.82 -14.06
C SER A 44 -9.19 -11.12 -15.56
N ARG A 45 -8.75 -10.13 -16.34
CA ARG A 45 -8.42 -10.25 -17.76
C ARG A 45 -6.93 -9.95 -17.99
N PRO A 46 -6.31 -10.43 -19.09
CA PRO A 46 -4.95 -10.04 -19.43
C PRO A 46 -4.79 -8.51 -19.45
N ILE A 47 -3.71 -8.00 -18.86
CA ILE A 47 -3.49 -6.55 -18.77
C ILE A 47 -2.96 -5.99 -20.11
N GLU A 48 -2.28 -6.82 -20.90
CA GLU A 48 -1.81 -6.50 -22.25
C GLU A 48 -2.91 -5.92 -23.16
N GLU A 49 -4.10 -6.53 -23.17
CA GLU A 49 -5.23 -6.06 -23.98
C GLU A 49 -5.87 -4.75 -23.46
N GLN A 50 -5.50 -4.33 -22.24
CA GLN A 50 -6.00 -3.12 -21.59
C GLN A 50 -5.01 -1.95 -21.71
N GLY A 51 -3.80 -2.22 -22.22
CA GLY A 51 -2.75 -1.24 -22.47
C GLY A 51 -2.70 -0.74 -23.93
N PRO A 52 -1.58 -0.12 -24.33
CA PRO A 52 -0.42 0.23 -23.51
C PRO A 52 -0.77 1.26 -22.42
N LEU A 53 -0.08 1.24 -21.28
CA LEU A 53 -0.30 2.14 -20.15
C LEU A 53 0.98 2.94 -19.88
N ASP A 54 0.85 4.25 -19.68
CA ASP A 54 1.97 5.07 -19.20
C ASP A 54 2.05 5.06 -17.66
N VAL A 55 0.90 4.96 -17.00
CA VAL A 55 0.77 5.03 -15.54
C VAL A 55 -0.30 4.05 -15.06
N ILE A 56 -0.07 3.42 -13.92
CA ILE A 56 -1.09 2.70 -13.15
C ILE A 56 -1.27 3.36 -11.80
N ILE A 57 -2.50 3.75 -11.47
CA ILE A 57 -2.90 4.21 -10.12
C ILE A 57 -3.66 3.09 -9.45
N HIS A 58 -3.22 2.62 -8.27
CA HIS A 58 -3.96 1.55 -7.62
C HIS A 58 -4.03 1.65 -6.10
N LYS A 59 -4.95 0.88 -5.53
CA LYS A 59 -4.95 0.52 -4.12
C LYS A 59 -5.28 -0.97 -3.97
N LEU A 60 -4.28 -1.81 -4.23
CA LEU A 60 -4.38 -3.28 -4.13
C LEU A 60 -4.21 -3.81 -2.69
N THR A 61 -4.13 -2.92 -1.71
CA THR A 61 -3.82 -3.24 -0.30
C THR A 61 -4.61 -4.43 0.25
N ASP A 62 -5.93 -4.44 0.05
CA ASP A 62 -6.80 -5.52 0.59
C ASP A 62 -6.59 -6.83 -0.18
N VAL A 63 -6.44 -6.78 -1.51
CA VAL A 63 -6.18 -7.97 -2.35
C VAL A 63 -4.81 -8.58 -2.01
N ILE A 64 -3.79 -7.76 -1.77
CA ILE A 64 -2.47 -8.26 -1.34
C ILE A 64 -2.59 -8.94 0.04
N LEU A 65 -3.37 -8.37 0.95
CA LEU A 65 -3.59 -8.97 2.27
C LEU A 65 -4.34 -10.30 2.19
N GLU A 66 -5.36 -10.40 1.33
CA GLU A 66 -6.08 -11.65 1.05
C GLU A 66 -5.15 -12.69 0.39
N ALA A 67 -4.30 -12.27 -0.54
CA ALA A 67 -3.28 -13.14 -1.16
C ALA A 67 -2.28 -13.67 -0.12
N ASP A 68 -1.83 -12.83 0.81
CA ASP A 68 -0.94 -13.23 1.92
C ASP A 68 -1.62 -14.21 2.90
N GLN A 69 -2.96 -14.31 2.87
CA GLN A 69 -3.77 -15.31 3.59
C GLN A 69 -4.07 -16.57 2.76
N ASN A 70 -3.41 -16.71 1.60
CA ASN A 70 -3.58 -17.81 0.64
C ASN A 70 -4.95 -17.85 -0.06
N ASP A 71 -5.62 -16.71 -0.22
CA ASP A 71 -6.78 -16.62 -1.11
C ASP A 71 -6.34 -16.80 -2.57
N SER A 72 -6.83 -17.85 -3.22
CA SER A 72 -6.38 -18.26 -4.55
C SER A 72 -6.71 -17.24 -5.64
N GLN A 73 -7.88 -16.58 -5.55
CA GLN A 73 -8.28 -15.55 -6.50
C GLN A 73 -7.36 -14.33 -6.35
N SER A 74 -7.10 -13.88 -5.13
CA SER A 74 -6.25 -12.73 -4.87
C SER A 74 -4.78 -12.98 -5.24
N LEU A 75 -4.26 -14.18 -5.01
CA LEU A 75 -2.94 -14.60 -5.47
C LEU A 75 -2.82 -14.46 -6.99
N GLU A 76 -3.82 -14.94 -7.75
CA GLU A 76 -3.85 -14.83 -9.20
C GLU A 76 -3.89 -13.36 -9.68
N LEU A 77 -4.69 -12.51 -9.02
CA LEU A 77 -4.76 -11.08 -9.35
C LEU A 77 -3.44 -10.36 -9.10
N VAL A 78 -2.79 -10.64 -7.96
CA VAL A 78 -1.48 -10.04 -7.61
C VAL A 78 -0.40 -10.55 -8.55
N HIS A 79 -0.40 -11.85 -8.88
CA HIS A 79 0.55 -12.45 -9.82
C HIS A 79 0.44 -11.81 -11.21
N ARG A 80 -0.76 -11.76 -11.79
CA ARG A 80 -0.99 -11.16 -13.11
C ARG A 80 -0.59 -9.68 -13.15
N PHE A 81 -0.83 -8.95 -12.06
CA PHE A 81 -0.40 -7.57 -11.94
C PHE A 81 1.13 -7.42 -11.89
N GLN A 82 1.80 -8.30 -11.12
CA GLN A 82 3.26 -8.31 -11.04
C GLN A 82 3.91 -8.68 -12.39
N GLU A 83 3.40 -9.70 -13.09
CA GLU A 83 3.89 -10.09 -14.42
C GLU A 83 3.84 -8.94 -15.42
N TYR A 84 2.74 -8.17 -15.43
CA TYR A 84 2.64 -7.01 -16.30
C TYR A 84 3.64 -5.91 -15.93
N ILE A 85 3.82 -5.62 -14.64
CA ILE A 85 4.79 -4.61 -14.20
C ILE A 85 6.22 -5.02 -14.57
N ASP A 86 6.55 -6.30 -14.40
CA ASP A 86 7.88 -6.82 -14.73
C ASP A 86 8.16 -6.78 -16.23
N ALA A 87 7.12 -7.00 -17.06
CA ALA A 87 7.21 -6.93 -18.51
C ALA A 87 7.24 -5.49 -19.07
N HIS A 88 6.67 -4.52 -18.35
CA HIS A 88 6.52 -3.12 -18.80
C HIS A 88 7.16 -2.12 -17.81
N PRO A 89 8.49 -2.10 -17.68
CA PRO A 89 9.20 -1.19 -16.77
C PRO A 89 9.00 0.30 -17.10
N GLU A 90 8.54 0.64 -18.31
CA GLU A 90 8.14 1.98 -18.71
C GLU A 90 6.84 2.46 -18.05
N THR A 91 6.01 1.53 -17.55
CA THR A 91 4.75 1.85 -16.88
C THR A 91 5.01 2.33 -15.46
N ILE A 92 4.66 3.58 -15.16
CA ILE A 92 4.83 4.14 -13.82
C ILE A 92 3.75 3.58 -12.89
N VAL A 93 4.12 2.87 -11.84
CA VAL A 93 3.19 2.29 -10.86
C VAL A 93 3.09 3.19 -9.63
N LEU A 94 1.89 3.65 -9.33
CA LEU A 94 1.55 4.50 -8.18
C LEU A 94 0.68 3.67 -7.22
N ASP A 95 1.27 2.96 -6.25
CA ASP A 95 2.69 2.93 -5.86
C ASP A 95 3.28 1.51 -5.96
N PRO A 96 4.61 1.32 -6.08
CA PRO A 96 5.20 -0.01 -6.24
C PRO A 96 4.78 -1.01 -5.15
N LEU A 97 4.49 -2.25 -5.54
CA LEU A 97 4.03 -3.30 -4.61
C LEU A 97 4.95 -3.51 -3.38
N PRO A 98 6.29 -3.44 -3.48
CA PRO A 98 7.16 -3.52 -2.30
C PRO A 98 6.88 -2.43 -1.27
N ALA A 99 6.62 -1.20 -1.71
CA ALA A 99 6.28 -0.09 -0.82
C ALA A 99 4.92 -0.33 -0.13
N ILE A 100 3.93 -0.83 -0.88
CA ILE A 100 2.63 -1.22 -0.31
C ILE A 100 2.78 -2.31 0.76
N ARG A 101 3.62 -3.32 0.52
CA ARG A 101 3.88 -4.41 1.49
C ARG A 101 4.54 -3.93 2.77
N THR A 102 5.42 -2.92 2.72
CA THR A 102 5.95 -2.31 3.94
C THR A 102 4.83 -1.65 4.77
N LEU A 103 3.90 -0.97 4.10
CA LEU A 103 2.79 -0.27 4.75
C LEU A 103 1.66 -1.19 5.25
N LEU A 104 1.68 -2.47 4.89
CA LEU A 104 0.73 -3.48 5.38
C LEU A 104 1.06 -4.01 6.79
N ASP A 105 2.29 -3.79 7.26
CA ASP A 105 2.78 -4.27 8.55
C ASP A 105 3.20 -3.08 9.43
N ARG A 106 2.51 -2.90 10.58
CA ARG A 106 2.76 -1.78 11.48
C ARG A 106 4.17 -1.82 12.06
N SER A 107 4.68 -3.01 12.40
CA SER A 107 6.03 -3.19 12.94
C SER A 107 7.08 -2.74 11.91
N LYS A 108 6.95 -3.19 10.66
CA LYS A 108 7.84 -2.77 9.55
C LYS A 108 7.74 -1.29 9.24
N SER A 109 6.53 -0.74 9.22
CA SER A 109 6.29 0.69 8.96
C SER A 109 6.92 1.56 10.04
N TYR A 110 6.72 1.22 11.33
CA TYR A 110 7.29 1.96 12.45
C TYR A 110 8.81 1.86 12.46
N GLU A 111 9.37 0.69 12.14
CA GLU A 111 10.82 0.53 12.05
C GLU A 111 11.44 1.32 10.90
N LEU A 112 10.75 1.40 9.75
CA LEU A 112 11.19 2.24 8.64
C LEU A 112 11.15 3.73 9.02
N ILE A 113 10.08 4.20 9.66
CA ILE A 113 9.95 5.57 10.15
C ILE A 113 11.09 5.88 11.13
N ARG A 114 11.31 5.02 12.13
CA ARG A 114 12.39 5.17 13.12
C ARG A 114 13.76 5.29 12.48
N LYS A 115 14.04 4.49 11.44
CA LYS A 115 15.31 4.57 10.69
C LYS A 115 15.43 5.86 9.87
N ILE A 116 14.35 6.32 9.24
CA ILE A 116 14.33 7.59 8.51
C ILE A 116 14.59 8.75 9.48
N GLU A 117 13.92 8.77 10.62
CA GLU A 117 14.08 9.80 11.65
C GLU A 117 15.51 9.82 12.22
N ALA A 118 16.07 8.64 12.51
CA ALA A 118 17.46 8.50 12.96
C ALA A 118 18.47 8.95 11.90
N TYR A 119 18.16 8.78 10.60
CA TYR A 119 19.00 9.28 9.52
C TYR A 119 18.89 10.79 9.33
N MET A 120 17.72 11.37 9.59
CA MET A 120 17.48 12.81 9.47
C MET A 120 18.10 13.60 10.64
N GLU A 121 18.20 12.99 11.83
CA GLU A 121 18.71 13.62 13.06
C GLU A 121 18.04 14.99 13.36
N ASP A 122 16.73 15.08 13.10
CA ASP A 122 15.94 16.29 13.34
C ASP A 122 15.36 16.29 14.76
N ASP A 123 15.82 17.22 15.60
CA ASP A 123 15.42 17.34 17.01
C ASP A 123 13.95 17.69 17.24
N ARG A 124 13.23 18.09 16.18
CA ARG A 124 11.79 18.36 16.19
C ARG A 124 10.95 17.09 16.06
N ILE A 125 11.56 15.94 15.76
CA ILE A 125 10.87 14.69 15.47
C ILE A 125 11.30 13.63 16.50
N CYS A 126 10.35 12.84 16.97
CA CYS A 126 10.62 11.71 17.85
C CYS A 126 9.86 10.47 17.39
N SER A 127 10.53 9.32 17.45
CA SER A 127 9.92 7.99 17.30
C SER A 127 9.53 7.47 18.67
N PRO A 128 8.22 7.34 18.99
CA PRO A 128 7.81 6.66 20.21
C PRO A 128 8.38 5.24 20.23
N PRO A 129 8.94 4.77 21.37
CA PRO A 129 9.34 3.38 21.51
C PRO A 129 8.18 2.45 21.14
N PHE A 130 8.47 1.40 20.38
CA PHE A 130 7.50 0.40 19.97
C PHE A 130 8.18 -0.97 19.89
N MET A 131 7.39 -2.03 20.01
CA MET A 131 7.84 -3.39 19.72
C MET A 131 6.67 -4.26 19.29
N GLU A 132 6.98 -5.37 18.62
CA GLU A 132 6.02 -6.41 18.28
C GLU A 132 6.00 -7.48 19.37
N LEU A 133 4.81 -7.82 19.87
CA LEU A 133 4.58 -8.95 20.76
C LEU A 133 3.91 -10.07 19.98
N THR A 134 4.59 -11.22 19.89
CA THR A 134 4.11 -12.40 19.13
C THR A 134 3.57 -13.51 20.02
N SER A 135 3.50 -13.29 21.32
CA SER A 135 3.07 -14.27 22.31
C SER A 135 2.18 -13.62 23.37
N LEU A 136 1.34 -14.43 24.01
CA LEU A 136 0.51 -13.98 25.13
C LEU A 136 1.42 -13.51 26.28
N CYS A 137 0.91 -12.56 27.08
CA CYS A 137 1.65 -12.04 28.21
C CYS A 137 1.94 -13.14 29.24
N GLY A 138 3.20 -13.24 29.65
CA GLY A 138 3.66 -14.06 30.77
C GLY A 138 4.68 -13.32 31.65
N ASP A 139 5.39 -14.05 32.49
CA ASP A 139 6.28 -13.51 33.53
C ASP A 139 7.40 -12.60 32.99
N ASP A 140 7.90 -12.88 31.78
CA ASP A 140 8.98 -12.10 31.16
C ASP A 140 8.51 -10.84 30.40
N THR A 141 7.20 -10.65 30.24
CA THR A 141 6.65 -9.55 29.42
C THR A 141 7.12 -8.19 29.93
N MET A 142 7.07 -7.99 31.25
CA MET A 142 7.48 -6.73 31.87
C MET A 142 8.94 -6.39 31.59
N ARG A 143 9.83 -7.38 31.69
CA ARG A 143 11.26 -7.22 31.39
C ARG A 143 11.49 -6.90 29.93
N LEU A 144 10.72 -7.53 29.03
CA LEU A 144 10.82 -7.31 27.60
C LEU A 144 10.36 -5.90 27.20
N LEU A 145 9.26 -5.41 27.78
CA LEU A 145 8.76 -4.05 27.58
C LEU A 145 9.79 -3.01 28.01
N GLU A 146 10.31 -3.14 29.24
CA GLU A 146 11.31 -2.23 29.80
C GLU A 146 12.59 -2.20 28.94
N LYS A 147 13.08 -3.37 28.53
CA LYS A 147 14.27 -3.49 27.68
C LYS A 147 14.13 -2.77 26.33
N ASN A 148 12.92 -2.70 25.79
CA ASN A 148 12.63 -2.00 24.52
C ASN A 148 12.17 -0.55 24.73
N GLY A 149 12.24 -0.03 25.95
CA GLY A 149 11.89 1.36 26.26
C GLY A 149 10.39 1.65 26.26
N LEU A 150 9.53 0.62 26.32
CA LEU A 150 8.10 0.83 26.50
C LEU A 150 7.78 1.18 27.96
N ALA A 151 7.11 2.31 28.14
CA ALA A 151 6.63 2.80 29.43
C ALA A 151 5.10 2.88 29.46
N PHE A 152 4.51 2.82 30.65
CA PHE A 152 3.07 2.97 30.81
C PHE A 152 2.64 4.45 30.81
N PRO A 153 1.47 4.78 30.22
CA PRO A 153 0.63 3.91 29.40
C PRO A 153 1.16 3.76 27.97
N PHE A 154 0.95 2.59 27.35
CA PHE A 154 1.18 2.38 25.91
C PHE A 154 -0.08 1.83 25.22
N ILE A 155 -0.11 1.91 23.90
CA ILE A 155 -1.25 1.49 23.06
C ILE A 155 -0.90 0.17 22.36
N CYS A 156 -1.79 -0.82 22.46
CA CYS A 156 -1.72 -2.03 21.64
C CYS A 156 -2.45 -1.82 20.30
N LYS A 157 -1.81 -2.24 19.21
CA LYS A 157 -2.40 -2.25 17.86
C LYS A 157 -2.08 -3.60 17.22
N THR A 158 -2.92 -4.07 16.30
CA THR A 158 -2.59 -5.29 15.54
C THR A 158 -1.35 -5.09 14.67
N ARG A 159 -0.71 -6.18 14.25
CA ARG A 159 0.41 -6.08 13.31
C ARG A 159 -0.06 -5.71 11.91
N VAL A 160 -1.17 -6.29 11.47
CA VAL A 160 -1.79 -6.02 10.17
C VAL A 160 -2.36 -4.59 10.17
N ALA A 161 -1.86 -3.74 9.27
CA ALA A 161 -2.12 -2.30 9.31
C ALA A 161 -3.42 -1.86 8.62
N HIS A 162 -4.09 -2.75 7.89
CA HIS A 162 -5.28 -2.42 7.09
C HIS A 162 -6.30 -3.59 7.07
N GLY A 163 -7.53 -3.31 6.63
CA GLY A 163 -8.60 -4.30 6.49
C GLY A 163 -9.37 -4.56 7.78
N THR A 164 -10.30 -5.51 7.75
CA THR A 164 -11.09 -5.92 8.92
C THR A 164 -10.20 -6.35 10.08
N ASN A 165 -9.12 -7.08 9.77
CA ASN A 165 -8.15 -7.60 10.75
C ASN A 165 -7.30 -6.49 11.40
N SER A 166 -7.42 -5.24 10.96
CA SER A 166 -6.74 -4.08 11.57
C SER A 166 -7.50 -3.45 12.74
N HIS A 167 -8.73 -3.92 12.98
CA HIS A 167 -9.66 -3.46 14.02
C HIS A 167 -10.05 -4.54 15.05
N GLU A 168 -9.57 -5.76 14.89
CA GLU A 168 -9.69 -6.86 15.87
C GLU A 168 -8.67 -6.70 17.01
#